data_AF-F2PJ39-F1
#
_entry.id   AF-F2PJ39-F1
#
_cell.length_a   1.000
_cell.length_b   1.000
_cell.length_c   1.000
_cell.angle_alpha   90.00
_cell.angle_beta   90.00
_cell.angle_gamma   90.00
#
_symmetry.space_group_name_H-M   'P 1'
#
loop_
_entity.id
_entity.type
_entity.pdbx_description
1 polymer ?
#
loop_
_entity_poly.entity_id
_entity_poly.type
_entity_poly.pdbx_seq_one_letter_code
_entity_poly.pdbx_strand_id
1 'polypeptide(L)'
;MRSITPQYRSVDGIIDVGHPNGSFDMKLDILKGLCNKPREFPSVLIWDDRGSELYEKLCEEPAYYPRSCEIDILQKHCSNIVGTFSDFSILIELGCGNLQKTGAILAALKAQGKKTFYYALDVSLDSLKKNLRDLSAKFCYSSTIRVTGLLGTYAVCPVACRGTCSFIFGADACSDESRIRACYNDRPGYFHAVVANGMNSTNAALGREVFNPKDWKVRVRFDRETRMVRCSHVCQRNLNLEVMGHIFSFSQGTEINQLLSGKWSPEQIAFMSQLGGFTLTNSWMDKEEIYGFYRIESAQRI
;
A
#
# COMPACT_ATOMS: atom_id res chain seq x y z
N MET A 1 34.70 18.50 2.77
CA MET A 1 33.38 17.83 2.68
C MET A 1 32.80 18.10 1.30
N ARG A 2 32.67 17.08 0.44
CA ARG A 2 31.93 17.24 -0.82
C ARG A 2 30.44 17.18 -0.47
N SER A 3 29.76 18.31 -0.61
CA SER A 3 28.31 18.38 -0.69
C SER A 3 27.86 17.50 -1.86
N ILE A 4 27.35 16.30 -1.58
CA ILE A 4 26.65 15.50 -2.59
C ILE A 4 25.24 16.09 -2.63
N THR A 5 25.04 17.08 -3.50
CA THR A 5 23.68 17.48 -3.86
C THR A 5 23.05 16.29 -4.58
N PRO A 6 21.92 15.73 -4.10
CA PRO A 6 21.27 14.62 -4.80
C PRO A 6 20.90 15.11 -6.20
N GLN A 7 21.48 14.50 -7.24
CA GLN A 7 21.05 14.74 -8.62
C GLN A 7 19.75 13.96 -8.82
N TYR A 8 18.62 14.59 -8.52
CA TYR A 8 17.31 14.04 -8.88
C TYR A 8 17.20 13.98 -10.40
N ARG A 9 16.96 12.79 -10.95
CA ARG A 9 16.68 12.61 -12.38
C ARG A 9 15.20 12.80 -12.61
N SER A 10 14.83 13.49 -13.68
CA SER A 10 13.44 13.56 -14.13
C SER A 10 13.26 12.77 -15.41
N VAL A 11 12.22 11.94 -15.46
CA VAL A 11 11.79 11.21 -16.65
C VAL A 11 10.32 11.56 -16.88
N ASP A 12 10.00 12.20 -18.01
CA ASP A 12 8.63 12.62 -18.35
C ASP A 12 7.92 13.45 -17.25
N GLY A 13 8.67 14.27 -16.50
CA GLY A 13 8.14 15.08 -15.40
C GLY A 13 7.93 14.32 -14.08
N ILE A 14 8.26 13.03 -14.03
CA ILE A 14 8.35 12.23 -12.80
C ILE A 14 9.74 12.43 -12.20
N ILE A 15 9.81 12.69 -10.90
CA ILE A 15 11.06 12.90 -10.17
C ILE A 15 11.48 11.56 -9.56
N ASP A 16 12.63 11.04 -9.97
CA ASP A 16 13.26 9.90 -9.32
C ASP A 16 13.94 10.38 -8.04
N VAL A 17 13.29 10.07 -6.91
CA VAL A 17 13.78 10.38 -5.56
C VAL A 17 14.62 9.25 -4.98
N GLY A 18 14.82 8.17 -5.75
CA GLY A 18 15.65 7.04 -5.44
C GLY A 18 15.27 6.31 -4.15
N HIS A 19 16.24 5.56 -3.64
CA HIS A 19 16.19 4.89 -2.36
C HIS A 19 17.34 5.41 -1.49
N PRO A 20 17.10 5.94 -0.29
CA PRO A 20 18.15 6.51 0.56
C PRO A 20 19.31 5.55 0.89
N ASN A 21 19.09 4.23 0.76
CA ASN A 21 20.03 3.17 1.11
C ASN A 21 20.54 2.34 -0.10
N GLY A 22 20.36 2.81 -1.35
CA GLY A 22 20.68 2.04 -2.57
C GLY A 22 19.49 1.26 -3.14
N SER A 23 19.66 0.66 -4.32
CA SER A 23 18.57 -0.06 -5.02
C SER A 23 17.92 -1.10 -4.12
N PHE A 24 16.60 -1.15 -4.12
CA PHE A 24 15.84 -2.22 -3.50
C PHE A 24 16.36 -3.59 -4.00
N ASP A 25 17.06 -4.35 -3.15
CA ASP A 25 17.56 -5.69 -3.52
C ASP A 25 16.54 -6.74 -3.13
N MET A 26 15.57 -6.93 -4.02
CA MET A 26 14.51 -7.92 -3.87
C MET A 26 15.07 -9.33 -3.63
N LYS A 27 16.21 -9.68 -4.23
CA LYS A 27 16.82 -11.00 -4.03
C LYS A 27 17.28 -11.18 -2.59
N LEU A 28 17.96 -10.16 -2.05
CA LEU A 28 18.42 -10.18 -0.67
C LEU A 28 17.26 -10.18 0.32
N ASP A 29 16.17 -9.45 0.05
CA ASP A 29 15.00 -9.43 0.93
C ASP A 29 14.22 -10.75 0.89
N ILE A 30 14.14 -11.42 -0.27
CA ILE A 30 13.64 -12.79 -0.37
C ILE A 30 14.51 -13.74 0.48
N LEU A 31 15.84 -13.67 0.35
CA LEU A 31 16.75 -14.52 1.12
C LEU A 31 16.59 -14.32 2.63
N LYS A 32 16.55 -13.06 3.10
CA LYS A 32 16.32 -12.73 4.51
C LYS A 32 14.96 -13.26 4.99
N GLY A 33 13.90 -13.05 4.23
CA GLY A 33 12.56 -13.51 4.57
C GLY A 33 12.46 -15.04 4.69
N LEU A 34 13.20 -15.80 3.87
CA LEU A 34 13.28 -17.26 3.98
C LEU A 34 14.05 -17.75 5.22
N CYS A 35 14.92 -16.92 5.78
CA CYS A 35 15.63 -17.21 7.03
C CYS A 35 14.78 -16.90 8.28
N ASN A 36 13.70 -16.12 8.14
CA ASN A 36 12.83 -15.77 9.25
C ASN A 36 12.03 -16.97 9.79
N LYS A 37 11.59 -16.86 11.04
CA LYS A 37 10.71 -17.82 11.71
C LYS A 37 9.51 -17.06 12.28
N PRO A 38 8.35 -17.06 11.61
CA PRO A 38 8.02 -17.80 10.38
C PRO A 38 8.70 -17.25 9.12
N ARG A 39 8.83 -18.08 8.08
CA ARG A 39 9.35 -17.66 6.76
C ARG A 39 8.38 -16.68 6.11
N GLU A 40 8.91 -15.71 5.37
CA GLU A 40 8.10 -14.70 4.71
C GLU A 40 8.69 -14.25 3.37
N PHE A 41 7.81 -13.80 2.47
CA PHE A 41 8.18 -13.06 1.29
C PHE A 41 7.80 -11.59 1.46
N PRO A 42 8.60 -10.66 0.91
CA PRO A 42 8.21 -9.26 0.81
C PRO A 42 6.83 -9.11 0.19
N SER A 43 5.93 -8.37 0.86
CA SER A 43 4.56 -8.19 0.37
C SER A 43 4.50 -7.47 -0.98
N VAL A 44 5.52 -6.66 -1.30
CA VAL A 44 5.65 -5.97 -2.59
C VAL A 44 5.64 -6.90 -3.80
N LEU A 45 6.01 -8.18 -3.62
CA LEU A 45 6.05 -9.17 -4.70
C LEU A 45 4.66 -9.51 -5.27
N ILE A 46 3.56 -9.19 -4.59
CA ILE A 46 2.22 -9.43 -5.14
C ILE A 46 1.71 -8.27 -6.01
N TRP A 47 2.49 -7.19 -6.16
CA TRP A 47 2.08 -5.94 -6.83
C TRP A 47 2.90 -5.63 -8.10
N ASP A 48 3.30 -6.66 -8.84
CA ASP A 48 3.70 -6.46 -10.24
C ASP A 48 2.47 -6.09 -11.10
N ASP A 49 2.67 -5.80 -12.39
CA ASP A 49 1.58 -5.40 -13.29
C ASP A 49 0.40 -6.38 -13.25
N ARG A 50 0.70 -7.69 -13.23
CA ARG A 50 -0.33 -8.73 -13.20
C ARG A 50 -1.08 -8.75 -11.87
N GLY A 51 -0.36 -8.64 -10.76
CA GLY A 51 -0.93 -8.58 -9.42
C GLY A 51 -1.83 -7.36 -9.25
N SER A 52 -1.41 -6.19 -9.75
CA SER A 52 -2.22 -4.98 -9.78
C SER A 52 -3.49 -5.15 -10.61
N GLU A 53 -3.43 -5.74 -11.82
CA GLU A 53 -4.62 -6.03 -12.61
C GLU A 53 -5.63 -6.94 -11.89
N LEU A 54 -5.13 -7.98 -11.22
CA LEU A 54 -5.97 -8.90 -10.46
C LEU A 54 -6.60 -8.20 -9.24
N TYR A 55 -5.87 -7.30 -8.61
CA TYR A 55 -6.37 -6.50 -7.49
C TYR A 55 -7.46 -5.51 -7.91
N GLU A 56 -7.34 -4.88 -9.07
CA GLU A 56 -8.40 -4.02 -9.61
C GLU A 56 -9.69 -4.80 -9.84
N LYS A 57 -9.59 -6.03 -10.38
CA LYS A 57 -10.77 -6.92 -10.51
C LYS A 57 -11.35 -7.33 -9.16
N LEU A 58 -10.51 -7.63 -8.17
CA LEU A 58 -10.97 -7.89 -6.81
C LEU A 58 -11.74 -6.69 -6.24
N CYS A 59 -11.28 -5.47 -6.51
CA CYS A 59 -11.94 -4.25 -6.05
C CYS A 59 -13.33 -4.02 -6.67
N GLU A 60 -13.64 -4.67 -7.81
CA GLU A 60 -14.96 -4.66 -8.43
C GLU A 60 -15.91 -5.70 -7.79
N GLU A 61 -15.39 -6.68 -7.05
CA GLU A 61 -16.19 -7.72 -6.42
C GLU A 61 -17.00 -7.16 -5.23
N PRO A 62 -18.34 -7.38 -5.19
CA PRO A 62 -19.18 -6.89 -4.09
C PRO A 62 -18.75 -7.38 -2.70
N ALA A 63 -18.08 -8.53 -2.62
CA ALA A 63 -17.56 -9.09 -1.37
C ALA A 63 -16.36 -8.30 -0.82
N TYR A 64 -15.63 -7.57 -1.67
CA TYR A 64 -14.49 -6.74 -1.28
C TYR A 64 -14.97 -5.36 -0.79
N TYR A 65 -15.61 -5.35 0.38
CA TYR A 65 -16.21 -4.15 0.97
C TYR A 65 -15.26 -2.96 1.23
N PRO A 66 -13.93 -3.11 1.45
CA PRO A 66 -13.09 -1.94 1.70
C PRO A 66 -13.23 -0.88 0.60
N ARG A 67 -13.33 -1.30 -0.66
CA ARG A 67 -13.48 -0.39 -1.80
C ARG A 67 -14.77 0.42 -1.73
N SER A 68 -15.90 -0.22 -1.43
CA SER A 68 -17.20 0.47 -1.35
C SER A 68 -17.31 1.36 -0.13
N CYS A 69 -16.72 0.97 1.01
CA CYS A 69 -16.64 1.82 2.19
C CYS A 69 -15.80 3.09 1.95
N GLU A 70 -14.64 2.98 1.28
CA GLU A 70 -13.83 4.15 0.91
C GLU A 70 -14.59 5.14 0.01
N ILE A 71 -15.37 4.61 -0.95
CA ILE A 71 -16.21 5.42 -1.83
C ILE A 71 -17.31 6.12 -1.02
N ASP A 72 -17.99 5.42 -0.11
CA ASP A 72 -19.04 5.98 0.76
C ASP A 72 -18.49 7.14 1.61
N ILE A 73 -17.33 6.94 2.24
CA ILE A 73 -16.66 7.97 3.06
C ILE A 73 -16.32 9.19 2.20
N LEU A 74 -15.70 9.00 1.02
CA LEU A 74 -15.34 10.11 0.16
C LEU A 74 -16.56 10.85 -0.38
N GLN A 75 -17.64 10.15 -0.72
CA GLN A 75 -18.87 10.81 -1.17
C GLN A 75 -19.50 11.69 -0.09
N LYS A 76 -19.49 11.24 1.18
CA LYS A 76 -20.12 11.96 2.29
C LYS A 76 -19.23 13.01 2.94
N HIS A 77 -17.95 12.70 3.08
CA HIS A 77 -17.05 13.42 3.98
C HIS A 77 -15.87 14.10 3.27
N CYS A 78 -15.69 13.95 1.96
CA CYS A 78 -14.51 14.51 1.28
C CYS A 78 -14.37 16.03 1.50
N SER A 79 -15.46 16.81 1.44
CA SER A 79 -15.41 18.25 1.74
C SER A 79 -14.95 18.54 3.17
N ASN A 80 -15.43 17.78 4.15
CA ASN A 80 -15.01 17.93 5.55
C ASN A 80 -13.55 17.53 5.74
N ILE A 81 -13.13 16.41 5.14
CA ILE A 81 -11.75 15.92 5.16
C ILE A 81 -10.81 17.02 4.66
N VAL A 82 -11.04 17.54 3.45
CA VAL A 82 -10.16 18.56 2.88
C VAL A 82 -10.27 19.91 3.59
N GLY A 83 -11.42 20.20 4.22
CA GLY A 83 -11.63 21.38 5.05
C GLY A 83 -10.68 21.44 6.26
N THR A 84 -10.19 20.28 6.70
CA THR A 84 -9.20 20.21 7.77
C THR A 84 -7.79 20.61 7.31
N PHE A 85 -7.50 20.61 6.00
CA PHE A 85 -6.15 20.86 5.47
C PHE A 85 -5.84 22.37 5.53
N SER A 86 -4.57 22.74 5.61
CA SER A 86 -4.15 24.13 5.47
C SER A 86 -4.44 24.67 4.07
N ASP A 87 -4.61 26.00 3.95
CA ASP A 87 -4.83 26.66 2.65
C ASP A 87 -3.63 26.57 1.71
N PHE A 88 -2.45 26.31 2.27
CA PHE A 88 -1.25 25.93 1.54
C PHE A 88 -0.73 24.60 2.08
N SER A 89 -0.72 23.55 1.25
CA SER A 89 -0.29 22.22 1.65
C SER A 89 0.58 21.52 0.59
N ILE A 90 1.47 20.65 1.08
CA ILE A 90 2.10 19.61 0.27
C ILE A 90 1.39 18.31 0.63
N LEU A 91 0.79 17.65 -0.36
CA LEU A 91 0.12 16.37 -0.20
C LEU A 91 0.95 15.29 -0.88
N ILE A 92 1.40 14.30 -0.12
CA ILE A 92 2.14 13.15 -0.65
C ILE A 92 1.26 11.92 -0.47
N GLU A 93 0.94 11.22 -1.56
CA GLU A 93 0.23 9.94 -1.50
C GLU A 93 1.22 8.79 -1.62
N LEU A 94 1.27 7.97 -0.57
CA LEU A 94 2.19 6.85 -0.45
C LEU A 94 1.56 5.60 -1.08
N GLY A 95 2.13 5.12 -2.18
CA GLY A 95 1.56 3.98 -2.93
C GLY A 95 0.30 4.41 -3.64
N CYS A 96 0.44 5.31 -4.61
CA CYS A 96 -0.68 6.05 -5.18
C CYS A 96 -1.64 5.20 -6.03
N GLY A 97 -1.21 4.00 -6.45
CA GLY A 97 -2.06 3.05 -7.17
C GLY A 97 -2.73 3.69 -8.39
N ASN A 98 -4.04 3.45 -8.56
CA ASN A 98 -4.82 3.92 -9.70
C ASN A 98 -5.33 5.37 -9.62
N LEU A 99 -4.99 6.13 -8.57
CA LEU A 99 -5.35 7.54 -8.37
C LEU A 99 -6.86 7.88 -8.33
N GLN A 100 -7.76 6.89 -8.22
CA GLN A 100 -9.20 7.16 -8.26
C GLN A 100 -9.66 7.99 -7.05
N LYS A 101 -9.18 7.68 -5.83
CA LYS A 101 -9.48 8.42 -4.61
C LYS A 101 -8.90 9.84 -4.65
N THR A 102 -7.67 9.93 -5.15
CA THR A 102 -6.91 11.17 -5.35
C THR A 102 -7.68 12.18 -6.18
N GLY A 103 -8.27 11.73 -7.29
CA GLY A 103 -9.03 12.60 -8.19
C GLY A 103 -10.21 13.32 -7.51
N ALA A 104 -10.85 12.68 -6.51
CA ALA A 104 -11.92 13.27 -5.72
C ALA A 104 -11.38 14.27 -4.68
N ILE A 105 -10.31 13.90 -3.97
CA ILE A 105 -9.67 14.76 -2.95
C ILE A 105 -9.13 16.06 -3.59
N LEU A 106 -8.41 15.96 -4.71
CA LEU A 106 -7.87 17.14 -5.41
C LEU A 106 -8.97 18.04 -5.98
N ALA A 107 -10.09 17.45 -6.42
CA ALA A 107 -11.24 18.24 -6.87
C ALA A 107 -11.87 19.02 -5.71
N ALA A 108 -12.02 18.41 -4.52
CA ALA A 108 -12.53 19.07 -3.34
C ALA A 108 -11.60 20.16 -2.81
N LEU A 109 -10.27 19.92 -2.80
CA LEU A 109 -9.26 20.94 -2.48
C LEU A 109 -9.37 22.15 -3.42
N LYS A 110 -9.47 21.91 -4.73
CA LYS A 110 -9.66 22.96 -5.74
C LYS A 110 -10.94 23.74 -5.49
N ALA A 111 -12.06 23.06 -5.20
CA ALA A 111 -13.34 23.69 -4.96
C ALA A 111 -13.33 24.61 -3.73
N GLN A 112 -12.54 24.26 -2.70
CA GLN A 112 -12.33 25.10 -1.52
C GLN A 112 -11.22 26.15 -1.69
N GLY A 113 -10.64 26.29 -2.90
CA GLY A 113 -9.60 27.27 -3.18
C GLY A 113 -8.25 26.99 -2.50
N LYS A 114 -8.05 25.78 -1.95
CA LYS A 114 -6.81 25.41 -1.26
C LYS A 114 -5.68 25.19 -2.28
N LYS A 115 -4.53 25.82 -2.03
CA LYS A 115 -3.33 25.69 -2.86
C LYS A 115 -2.54 24.47 -2.43
N THR A 116 -2.45 23.48 -3.31
CA THR A 116 -1.86 22.18 -2.99
C THR A 116 -0.85 21.74 -4.05
N PHE A 117 0.33 21.36 -3.58
CA PHE A 117 1.31 20.60 -4.37
C PHE A 117 1.14 19.13 -4.04
N TYR A 118 0.57 18.38 -4.98
CA TYR A 118 0.33 16.95 -4.86
C TYR A 118 1.46 16.15 -5.49
N TYR A 119 1.96 15.17 -4.75
CA TYR A 119 2.99 14.22 -5.15
C TYR A 119 2.46 12.79 -5.07
N ALA A 120 2.40 12.10 -6.20
CA ALA A 120 2.10 10.68 -6.29
C ALA A 120 3.38 9.87 -6.12
N LEU A 121 3.57 9.18 -4.99
CA LEU A 121 4.73 8.33 -4.76
C LEU A 121 4.41 6.87 -5.08
N ASP A 122 5.19 6.27 -5.98
CA ASP A 122 5.07 4.85 -6.31
C ASP A 122 6.44 4.25 -6.69
N VAL A 123 6.55 2.93 -6.64
CA VAL A 123 7.74 2.17 -7.05
C VAL A 123 7.72 1.80 -8.53
N SER A 124 6.54 1.84 -9.17
CA SER A 124 6.39 1.52 -10.59
C SER A 124 6.35 2.78 -11.45
N LEU A 125 7.40 2.96 -12.27
CA LEU A 125 7.48 4.06 -13.24
C LEU A 125 6.35 3.98 -14.27
N ASP A 126 6.02 2.78 -14.75
CA ASP A 126 4.98 2.58 -15.76
C ASP A 126 3.59 2.90 -15.20
N SER A 127 3.30 2.50 -13.96
CA SER A 127 2.07 2.88 -13.25
C SER A 127 1.97 4.40 -13.09
N LEU A 128 3.06 5.07 -12.69
CA LEU A 128 3.08 6.53 -12.59
C LEU A 128 2.80 7.19 -13.94
N LYS A 129 3.48 6.78 -15.01
CA LYS A 129 3.26 7.34 -16.36
C LYS A 129 1.82 7.16 -16.83
N LYS A 130 1.26 5.97 -16.64
CA LYS A 130 -0.12 5.64 -17.01
C LYS A 130 -1.12 6.49 -16.24
N ASN A 131 -1.03 6.51 -14.92
CA ASN A 131 -2.08 7.06 -14.06
C ASN A 131 -1.99 8.60 -13.95
N LEU A 132 -0.77 9.17 -13.98
CA LEU A 132 -0.61 10.63 -13.89
C LEU A 132 -1.03 11.37 -15.15
N ARG A 133 -1.08 10.71 -16.32
CA ARG A 133 -1.45 11.36 -17.58
C ARG A 133 -2.82 12.03 -17.49
N ASP A 134 -3.83 11.28 -17.06
CA ASP A 134 -5.21 11.77 -17.00
C ASP A 134 -5.40 12.76 -15.86
N LEU A 135 -4.79 12.48 -14.70
CA LEU A 135 -4.88 13.37 -13.54
C LEU A 135 -4.20 14.72 -13.82
N SER A 136 -3.03 14.73 -14.44
CA SER A 136 -2.31 15.96 -14.78
C SER A 136 -3.07 16.77 -15.83
N ALA A 137 -3.66 16.12 -16.84
CA ALA A 137 -4.51 16.80 -17.82
C ALA A 137 -5.72 17.47 -17.17
N LYS A 138 -6.37 16.81 -16.19
CA LYS A 138 -7.52 17.37 -15.46
C LYS A 138 -7.19 18.64 -14.68
N PHE A 139 -5.95 18.78 -14.20
CA PHE A 139 -5.52 19.91 -13.37
C PHE A 139 -4.53 20.86 -14.06
N CYS A 140 -4.21 20.69 -15.34
CA CYS A 140 -3.15 21.45 -16.03
C CYS A 140 -3.36 22.98 -16.04
N TYR A 141 -4.61 23.45 -16.06
CA TYR A 141 -4.95 24.88 -15.98
C TYR A 141 -5.34 25.34 -14.57
N SER A 142 -5.17 24.50 -13.55
CA SER A 142 -5.46 24.88 -12.17
C SER A 142 -4.39 25.83 -11.65
N SER A 143 -4.81 26.97 -11.10
CA SER A 143 -3.93 27.89 -10.38
C SER A 143 -3.63 27.44 -8.94
N THR A 144 -4.42 26.49 -8.41
CA THR A 144 -4.36 26.02 -7.02
C THR A 144 -3.77 24.63 -6.87
N ILE A 145 -3.97 23.73 -7.83
CA ILE A 145 -3.49 22.34 -7.76
C ILE A 145 -2.32 22.13 -8.72
N ARG A 146 -1.23 21.56 -8.22
CA ARG A 146 -0.11 21.08 -9.03
C ARG A 146 0.13 19.61 -8.74
N VAL A 147 0.29 18.81 -9.79
CA VAL A 147 0.45 17.35 -9.72
C VAL A 147 1.85 16.97 -10.19
N THR A 148 2.53 16.09 -9.46
CA THR A 148 3.86 15.60 -9.82
C THR A 148 4.02 14.13 -9.38
N GLY A 149 4.72 13.33 -10.17
CA GLY A 149 5.07 11.95 -9.80
C GLY A 149 6.41 11.89 -9.07
N LEU A 150 6.51 11.02 -8.07
CA LEU A 150 7.74 10.65 -7.39
C LEU A 150 7.96 9.15 -7.56
N LEU A 151 9.07 8.77 -8.20
CA LEU A 151 9.49 7.37 -8.28
C LEU A 151 10.40 7.06 -7.08
N GLY A 152 9.98 6.13 -6.22
CA GLY A 152 10.77 5.71 -5.06
C GLY A 152 9.97 4.98 -3.97
N THR A 153 10.58 4.80 -2.81
CA THR A 153 9.97 4.14 -1.63
C THR A 153 9.60 5.12 -0.53
N TYR A 154 8.80 4.66 0.44
CA TYR A 154 8.41 5.42 1.63
C TYR A 154 9.57 6.01 2.44
N ALA A 155 10.79 5.48 2.28
CA ALA A 155 12.00 5.98 2.91
C ALA A 155 12.35 7.44 2.55
N VAL A 156 11.73 8.02 1.52
CA VAL A 156 11.88 9.45 1.17
C VAL A 156 11.07 10.39 2.06
N CYS A 157 10.04 9.89 2.75
CA CYS A 157 9.10 10.69 3.53
C CYS A 157 9.75 11.42 4.74
N PRO A 158 10.65 10.79 5.54
CA PRO A 158 11.31 11.46 6.65
C PRO A 158 12.15 12.68 6.26
N VAL A 159 12.66 12.74 5.02
CA VAL A 159 13.47 13.87 4.54
C VAL A 159 12.60 15.06 4.11
N ALA A 160 11.35 14.80 3.70
CA ALA A 160 10.40 15.84 3.27
C ALA A 160 9.69 16.55 4.45
N CYS A 161 9.61 15.90 5.61
CA CYS A 161 8.91 16.40 6.79
C CYS A 161 9.86 17.16 7.73
N ARG A 162 10.16 18.44 7.43
CA ARG A 162 10.75 19.38 8.41
C ARG A 162 9.65 20.30 8.93
N GLY A 163 8.96 19.92 10.00
CA GLY A 163 7.82 20.69 10.55
C GLY A 163 6.69 19.83 11.12
N THR A 164 5.52 20.45 11.35
CA THR A 164 4.29 19.75 11.74
C THR A 164 3.73 19.00 10.53
N CYS A 165 3.64 17.68 10.62
CA CYS A 165 3.04 16.84 9.59
C CYS A 165 1.72 16.24 10.09
N SER A 166 0.82 15.97 9.15
CA SER A 166 -0.38 15.21 9.41
C SER A 166 -0.48 14.06 8.42
N PHE A 167 -1.02 12.94 8.85
CA PHE A 167 -1.29 11.80 8.00
C PHE A 167 -2.78 11.56 7.94
N ILE A 168 -3.25 11.21 6.76
CA ILE A 168 -4.59 10.67 6.57
C ILE A 168 -4.44 9.29 5.97
N PHE A 169 -5.06 8.30 6.60
CA PHE A 169 -5.01 6.92 6.16
C PHE A 169 -6.35 6.23 6.36
N GLY A 170 -6.63 5.26 5.49
CA GLY A 170 -7.75 4.35 5.66
C GLY A 170 -7.37 3.19 6.57
N ALA A 171 -8.26 2.79 7.46
CA ALA A 171 -8.13 1.56 8.21
C ALA A 171 -9.45 0.79 8.21
N ASP A 172 -9.32 -0.50 7.97
CA ASP A 172 -10.42 -1.45 8.07
C ASP A 172 -10.65 -1.80 9.54
N ALA A 173 -11.87 -1.60 10.03
CA ALA A 173 -12.29 -1.82 11.40
C ALA A 173 -13.23 -3.03 11.57
N CYS A 174 -13.53 -3.76 10.48
CA CYS A 174 -14.52 -4.81 10.47
C CYS A 174 -14.26 -5.89 11.52
N SER A 175 -15.33 -6.35 12.18
CA SER A 175 -15.31 -7.43 13.16
C SER A 175 -16.14 -8.64 12.73
N ASP A 176 -16.93 -8.52 11.65
CA ASP A 176 -17.71 -9.63 11.09
C ASP A 176 -16.79 -10.59 10.31
N GLU A 177 -16.51 -11.73 10.92
CA GLU A 177 -15.69 -12.78 10.32
C GLU A 177 -16.22 -13.35 9.02
N SER A 178 -17.54 -13.40 8.84
CA SER A 178 -18.13 -13.91 7.61
C SER A 178 -17.83 -12.96 6.45
N ARG A 179 -17.97 -11.65 6.70
CA ARG A 179 -17.66 -10.59 5.74
C ARG A 179 -16.16 -10.51 5.46
N ILE A 180 -15.33 -10.60 6.49
CA ILE A 180 -13.87 -10.70 6.34
C ILE A 180 -13.53 -11.92 5.48
N ARG A 181 -14.02 -13.12 5.81
CA ARG A 181 -13.73 -14.33 5.03
C ARG A 181 -14.15 -14.22 3.58
N ALA A 182 -15.32 -13.62 3.30
CA ALA A 182 -15.80 -13.41 1.93
C ALA A 182 -14.90 -12.44 1.15
N CYS A 183 -14.40 -11.38 1.80
CA CYS A 183 -13.48 -10.40 1.21
C CYS A 183 -12.16 -11.02 0.73
N TYR A 184 -11.67 -12.05 1.43
CA TYR A 184 -10.40 -12.74 1.10
C TYR A 184 -10.59 -14.12 0.45
N ASN A 185 -11.83 -14.53 0.16
CA ASN A 185 -12.17 -15.75 -0.57
C ASN A 185 -13.30 -15.45 -1.55
N ASP A 186 -13.06 -14.48 -2.43
CA ASP A 186 -13.99 -14.10 -3.48
C ASP A 186 -14.26 -15.30 -4.42
N ARG A 187 -15.48 -15.39 -4.97
CA ARG A 187 -15.89 -16.53 -5.79
C ARG A 187 -15.06 -16.68 -7.07
N PRO A 188 -14.73 -15.60 -7.81
CA PRO A 188 -13.85 -15.71 -8.98
C PRO A 188 -12.42 -16.12 -8.62
N GLY A 189 -12.00 -15.93 -7.37
CA GLY A 189 -10.68 -16.30 -6.87
C GLY A 189 -9.58 -15.27 -7.18
N TYR A 190 -9.94 -14.02 -7.46
CA TYR A 190 -9.00 -12.94 -7.74
C TYR A 190 -8.05 -12.69 -6.56
N PHE A 191 -8.53 -12.70 -5.32
CA PHE A 191 -7.66 -12.51 -4.15
C PHE A 191 -6.60 -13.62 -4.06
N HIS A 192 -7.01 -14.88 -4.22
CA HIS A 192 -6.08 -16.01 -4.23
C HIS A 192 -5.10 -15.92 -5.40
N ALA A 193 -5.55 -15.45 -6.56
CA ALA A 193 -4.70 -15.23 -7.73
C ALA A 193 -3.65 -14.13 -7.48
N VAL A 194 -4.01 -13.02 -6.82
CA VAL A 194 -3.05 -11.96 -6.42
C VAL A 194 -1.95 -12.56 -5.54
N VAL A 195 -2.34 -13.28 -4.48
CA VAL A 195 -1.36 -13.89 -3.55
C VAL A 195 -0.50 -14.92 -4.27
N ALA A 196 -1.11 -15.81 -5.07
CA ALA A 196 -0.40 -16.84 -5.83
C ALA A 196 0.62 -16.23 -6.82
N ASN A 197 0.29 -15.08 -7.42
CA ASN A 197 1.19 -14.38 -8.33
C ASN A 197 2.51 -13.95 -7.67
N GLY A 198 2.52 -13.76 -6.35
CA GLY A 198 3.75 -13.48 -5.59
C GLY A 198 4.86 -14.51 -5.83
N MET A 199 4.53 -15.79 -6.11
CA MET A 199 5.53 -16.81 -6.49
C MET A 199 6.19 -16.51 -7.85
N ASN A 200 5.40 -16.06 -8.83
CA ASN A 200 5.92 -15.69 -10.15
C ASN A 200 6.84 -14.48 -10.04
N SER A 201 6.43 -13.45 -9.29
CA SER A 201 7.25 -12.28 -9.03
C SER A 201 8.52 -12.62 -8.26
N THR A 202 8.46 -13.58 -7.33
CA THR A 202 9.64 -14.08 -6.61
C THR A 202 10.63 -14.72 -7.57
N ASN A 203 10.16 -15.59 -8.48
CA ASN A 203 11.00 -16.19 -9.52
C ASN A 203 11.59 -15.15 -10.47
N ALA A 204 10.79 -14.17 -10.90
CA ALA A 204 11.24 -13.07 -11.74
C ALA A 204 12.34 -12.25 -11.05
N ALA A 205 12.15 -11.90 -9.78
CA ALA A 205 13.14 -11.20 -8.96
C ALA A 205 14.44 -12.00 -8.80
N LEU A 206 14.36 -13.33 -8.63
CA LEU A 206 15.52 -14.22 -8.56
C LEU A 206 16.21 -14.42 -9.93
N GLY A 207 15.51 -14.14 -11.03
CA GLY A 207 15.98 -14.31 -12.41
C GLY A 207 15.93 -15.76 -12.92
N ARG A 208 15.26 -16.66 -12.19
CA ARG A 208 15.06 -18.08 -12.55
C ARG A 208 13.85 -18.65 -11.82
N GLU A 209 13.28 -19.71 -12.35
CA GLU A 209 12.25 -20.47 -11.64
C GLU A 209 12.87 -21.27 -10.49
N VAL A 210 12.60 -20.85 -9.24
CA VAL A 210 13.00 -21.58 -8.02
C VAL A 210 11.77 -22.18 -7.34
N PHE A 211 10.66 -21.46 -7.34
CA PHE A 211 9.40 -21.89 -6.76
C PHE A 211 8.42 -22.26 -7.87
N ASN A 212 8.20 -23.56 -8.11
CA ASN A 212 7.17 -23.99 -9.06
C ASN A 212 5.79 -23.76 -8.44
N PRO A 213 4.91 -22.90 -9.02
CA PRO A 213 3.62 -22.57 -8.43
C PRO A 213 2.71 -23.78 -8.14
N LYS A 214 2.88 -24.90 -8.85
CA LYS A 214 2.10 -26.13 -8.61
C LYS A 214 2.41 -26.80 -7.28
N ASP A 215 3.57 -26.53 -6.69
CA ASP A 215 3.98 -27.07 -5.41
C ASP A 215 3.45 -26.26 -4.21
N TRP A 216 2.73 -25.17 -4.47
CA TRP A 216 2.28 -24.22 -3.45
C TRP A 216 0.79 -23.96 -3.56
N LYS A 217 0.11 -23.91 -2.41
CA LYS A 217 -1.29 -23.51 -2.32
C LYS A 217 -1.43 -22.27 -1.46
N VAL A 218 -2.21 -21.30 -1.93
CA VAL A 218 -2.56 -20.13 -1.12
C VAL A 218 -3.46 -20.55 0.03
N ARG A 219 -3.14 -20.06 1.22
CA ARG A 219 -3.94 -20.20 2.42
C ARG A 219 -4.20 -18.84 3.02
N VAL A 220 -5.47 -18.60 3.35
CA VAL A 220 -5.92 -17.39 4.04
C VAL A 220 -6.46 -17.82 5.40
N ARG A 221 -6.00 -17.18 6.46
CA ARG A 221 -6.53 -17.36 7.83
C ARG A 221 -6.85 -16.01 8.43
N PHE A 222 -7.97 -15.92 9.14
CA PHE A 222 -8.22 -14.82 10.05
C PHE A 222 -7.91 -15.28 11.47
N ASP A 223 -6.98 -14.59 12.11
CA ASP A 223 -6.64 -14.77 13.51
C ASP A 223 -7.51 -13.82 14.35
N ARG A 224 -8.34 -14.41 15.22
CA ARG A 224 -9.30 -13.66 16.04
C ARG A 224 -8.63 -12.85 17.15
N GLU A 225 -7.52 -13.33 17.68
CA GLU A 225 -6.82 -12.68 18.80
C GLU A 225 -6.07 -11.45 18.31
N THR A 226 -5.32 -11.60 17.22
CA THR A 226 -4.57 -10.48 16.63
C THR A 226 -5.42 -9.63 15.67
N ARG A 227 -6.64 -10.08 15.35
CA ARG A 227 -7.52 -9.49 14.33
C ARG A 227 -6.83 -9.29 12.98
N MET A 228 -5.95 -10.23 12.60
CA MET A 228 -5.21 -10.16 11.35
C MET A 228 -5.61 -11.26 10.39
N VAL A 229 -5.82 -10.88 9.13
CA VAL A 229 -5.80 -11.82 8.02
C VAL A 229 -4.36 -12.09 7.63
N ARG A 230 -3.98 -13.36 7.63
CA ARG A 230 -2.67 -13.86 7.19
C ARG A 230 -2.84 -14.68 5.93
N CYS A 231 -2.07 -14.32 4.91
CA CYS A 231 -2.01 -15.05 3.66
C CYS A 231 -0.63 -15.67 3.52
N SER A 232 -0.60 -16.95 3.17
CA SER A 232 0.63 -17.72 3.04
C SER A 232 0.59 -18.66 1.84
N HIS A 233 1.78 -19.05 1.39
CA HIS A 233 1.99 -20.12 0.44
C HIS A 233 2.34 -21.39 1.21
N VAL A 234 1.53 -22.44 1.03
CA VAL A 234 1.69 -23.71 1.74
C VAL A 234 2.32 -24.73 0.82
N CYS A 235 3.46 -25.26 1.22
CA CYS A 235 4.19 -26.29 0.49
C CYS A 235 3.36 -27.60 0.43
N GLN A 236 3.13 -28.14 -0.75
CA GLN A 236 2.25 -29.31 -0.94
C GLN A 236 2.99 -30.66 -0.86
N ARG A 237 4.32 -30.65 -0.91
CA ARG A 237 5.19 -31.83 -0.78
C ARG A 237 6.52 -31.47 -0.14
N ASN A 238 7.36 -32.46 0.16
CA ASN A 238 8.72 -32.20 0.62
C ASN A 238 9.57 -31.65 -0.53
N LEU A 239 10.27 -30.54 -0.31
CA LEU A 239 11.12 -29.86 -1.27
C LEU A 239 12.46 -29.47 -0.64
N ASN A 240 13.52 -29.50 -1.46
CA ASN A 240 14.76 -28.79 -1.20
C ASN A 240 14.98 -27.83 -2.36
N LEU A 241 15.00 -26.53 -2.07
CA LEU A 241 15.13 -25.48 -3.07
C LEU A 241 16.44 -24.72 -2.84
N GLU A 242 17.19 -24.49 -3.91
CA GLU A 242 18.39 -23.66 -3.86
C GLU A 242 18.05 -22.21 -4.20
N VAL A 243 18.21 -21.32 -3.22
CA VAL A 243 17.98 -19.88 -3.36
C VAL A 243 19.31 -19.18 -3.10
N MET A 244 19.86 -18.52 -4.13
CA MET A 244 21.11 -17.76 -4.04
C MET A 244 22.29 -18.57 -3.44
N GLY A 245 22.43 -19.85 -3.79
CA GLY A 245 23.49 -20.72 -3.29
C GLY A 245 23.22 -21.35 -1.91
N HIS A 246 22.08 -21.06 -1.28
CA HIS A 246 21.66 -21.67 -0.02
C HIS A 246 20.53 -22.68 -0.24
N ILE A 247 20.62 -23.85 0.39
CA ILE A 247 19.57 -24.87 0.32
C ILE A 247 18.56 -24.63 1.45
N PHE A 248 17.30 -24.45 1.06
CA PHE A 248 16.16 -24.37 1.98
C PHE A 248 15.31 -25.62 1.86
N SER A 249 15.19 -26.36 2.97
CA SER A 249 14.29 -27.50 3.08
C SER A 249 12.90 -27.06 3.50
N PHE A 250 11.88 -27.60 2.84
CA PHE A 250 10.46 -27.41 3.16
C PHE A 250 9.82 -28.79 3.29
N SER A 251 9.28 -29.10 4.45
CA SER A 251 8.38 -30.24 4.60
C SER A 251 7.00 -29.89 4.05
N GLN A 252 6.22 -30.88 3.63
CA GLN A 252 4.81 -30.68 3.30
C GLN A 252 4.09 -29.94 4.45
N GLY A 253 3.30 -28.92 4.11
CA GLY A 253 2.60 -28.07 5.07
C GLY A 253 3.39 -26.85 5.55
N THR A 254 4.69 -26.74 5.26
CA THR A 254 5.49 -25.54 5.59
C THR A 254 4.89 -24.32 4.90
N GLU A 255 4.78 -23.21 5.63
CA GLU A 255 4.21 -21.96 5.14
C GLU A 255 5.31 -20.91 4.89
N ILE A 256 5.15 -20.15 3.80
CA ILE A 256 5.83 -18.88 3.60
C ILE A 256 4.76 -17.79 3.65
N ASN A 257 4.84 -16.88 4.63
CA ASN A 257 3.91 -15.76 4.73
C ASN A 257 4.11 -14.78 3.58
N GLN A 258 3.03 -14.21 3.05
CA GLN A 258 3.08 -13.26 1.94
C GLN A 258 2.46 -11.91 2.29
N LEU A 259 1.34 -11.92 3.01
CA LEU A 259 0.56 -10.71 3.28
C LEU A 259 -0.09 -10.78 4.66
N LEU A 260 -0.07 -9.65 5.35
CA LEU A 260 -0.85 -9.40 6.57
C LEU A 260 -1.83 -8.25 6.32
N SER A 261 -3.05 -8.39 6.80
CA SER A 261 -4.06 -7.33 6.73
C SER A 261 -4.83 -7.27 8.04
N GLY A 262 -4.58 -6.22 8.82
CA GLY A 262 -5.20 -6.02 10.14
C GLY A 262 -6.63 -5.49 10.06
N LYS A 263 -7.38 -5.70 11.14
CA LYS A 263 -8.66 -5.05 11.42
C LYS A 263 -8.52 -4.29 12.72
N TRP A 264 -8.61 -2.97 12.65
CA TRP A 264 -8.25 -2.05 13.72
C TRP A 264 -9.46 -1.25 14.17
N SER A 265 -9.83 -1.38 15.45
CA SER A 265 -10.89 -0.52 15.99
C SER A 265 -10.42 0.93 16.08
N PRO A 266 -11.33 1.91 16.11
CA PRO A 266 -10.98 3.32 16.35
C PRO A 266 -10.10 3.52 17.59
N GLU A 267 -10.35 2.78 18.67
CA GLU A 267 -9.58 2.84 19.92
C GLU A 267 -8.15 2.32 19.71
N GLN A 268 -7.98 1.22 18.97
CA GLN A 268 -6.67 0.69 18.63
C GLN A 268 -5.89 1.67 17.75
N ILE A 269 -6.55 2.32 16.79
CA ILE A 269 -5.94 3.37 15.97
C ILE A 269 -5.50 4.56 16.82
N ALA A 270 -6.34 5.05 17.73
CA ALA A 270 -6.00 6.13 18.64
C ALA A 270 -4.79 5.78 19.52
N PHE A 271 -4.80 4.57 20.10
CA PHE A 271 -3.70 4.07 20.94
C PHE A 271 -2.38 3.94 20.17
N MET A 272 -2.40 3.30 19.00
CA MET A 272 -1.21 3.13 18.16
C MET A 272 -0.66 4.47 17.65
N SER A 273 -1.54 5.42 17.33
CA SER A 273 -1.14 6.77 16.93
C SER A 273 -0.41 7.48 18.08
N GLN A 274 -0.95 7.40 19.30
CA GLN A 274 -0.33 7.97 20.49
C GLN A 274 1.05 7.35 20.78
N LEU A 275 1.19 6.03 20.66
CA LEU A 275 2.49 5.36 20.79
C LEU A 275 3.50 5.83 19.74
N GLY A 276 3.04 6.18 18.54
CA GLY A 276 3.86 6.74 17.47
C GLY A 276 4.20 8.23 17.63
N GLY A 277 3.75 8.89 18.71
CA GLY A 277 3.97 10.33 18.93
C GLY A 277 2.98 11.23 18.17
N PHE A 278 1.87 10.68 17.72
CA PHE A 278 0.81 11.41 17.02
C PHE A 278 -0.47 11.50 17.84
N THR A 279 -1.26 12.54 17.60
CA THR A 279 -2.60 12.70 18.16
C THR A 279 -3.63 12.44 17.06
N LEU A 280 -4.62 11.58 17.33
CA LEU A 280 -5.78 11.42 16.45
C LEU A 280 -6.68 12.66 16.57
N THR A 281 -6.86 13.40 15.48
CA THR A 281 -7.63 14.65 15.47
C THR A 281 -9.02 14.49 14.85
N ASN A 282 -9.16 13.59 13.88
CA ASN A 282 -10.43 13.37 13.18
C ASN A 282 -10.56 11.90 12.75
N SER A 283 -11.80 11.44 12.67
CA SER A 283 -12.18 10.19 12.03
C SER A 283 -13.44 10.40 11.18
N TRP A 284 -13.50 9.70 10.05
CA TRP A 284 -14.66 9.66 9.16
C TRP A 284 -14.93 8.20 8.81
N MET A 285 -16.03 7.68 9.30
CA MET A 285 -16.40 6.28 9.15
C MET A 285 -17.38 6.09 7.99
N ASP A 286 -17.39 4.89 7.41
CA ASP A 286 -18.47 4.49 6.53
C ASP A 286 -19.78 4.30 7.31
N LYS A 287 -20.90 4.18 6.61
CA LYS A 287 -22.23 4.04 7.23
C LYS A 287 -22.38 2.86 8.21
N GLU A 288 -21.59 1.79 8.05
CA GLU A 288 -21.65 0.60 8.89
C GLU A 288 -20.57 0.60 9.99
N GLU A 289 -19.75 1.66 10.05
CA GLU A 289 -18.63 1.82 11.00
C GLU A 289 -17.61 0.67 10.97
N ILE A 290 -17.40 0.05 9.79
CA ILE A 290 -16.46 -1.05 9.58
C ILE A 290 -15.19 -0.63 8.83
N TYR A 291 -15.13 0.60 8.36
CA TYR A 291 -13.96 1.19 7.74
C TYR A 291 -13.93 2.69 8.04
N GLY A 292 -12.74 3.24 8.23
CA GLY A 292 -12.59 4.65 8.56
C GLY A 292 -11.39 5.30 7.88
N PHE A 293 -11.54 6.59 7.57
CA PHE A 293 -10.40 7.48 7.34
C PHE A 293 -10.06 8.19 8.64
N TYR A 294 -8.78 8.21 9.00
CA TYR A 294 -8.29 8.79 10.24
C TYR A 294 -7.26 9.85 9.92
N ARG A 295 -7.36 11.00 10.58
CA ARG A 295 -6.33 12.03 10.55
C ARG A 295 -5.56 12.04 11.86
N ILE A 296 -4.24 11.94 11.76
CA ILE A 296 -3.34 12.06 12.90
C ILE A 296 -2.36 13.21 12.67
N GLU A 297 -1.94 13.88 13.73
CA GLU A 297 -1.02 15.02 13.69
C GLU A 297 0.15 14.82 14.66
N SER A 298 1.35 15.23 14.23
CA SER A 298 2.54 15.18 15.08
C SER A 298 2.39 16.13 16.26
N ALA A 299 2.61 15.66 17.49
CA ALA A 299 2.46 16.48 18.70
C ALA A 299 3.46 17.65 18.80
N GLN A 300 4.58 17.61 18.05
CA GLN A 300 5.60 18.66 17.97
C GLN A 300 6.18 18.75 16.55
N ARG A 301 6.90 19.84 16.23
CA ARG A 301 7.70 19.93 15.00
C ARG A 301 8.79 18.86 15.05
N ILE A 302 8.77 17.94 14.09
CA ILE A 302 9.81 16.91 13.87
C ILE A 302 11.06 17.58 13.27
#